data_AF-A0A960YT03-F1
#
_entry.id   AF-A0A960YT03-F1
#
_cell.length_a   1.000
_cell.length_b   1.000
_cell.length_c   1.000
_cell.angle_alpha   90.00
_cell.angle_beta   90.00
_cell.angle_gamma   90.00
#
_symmetry.space_group_name_H-M   'P 1'
#
loop_
_entity.id
_entity.type
_entity.pdbx_description
1 polymer ?
#
loop_
_entity_poly.entity_id
_entity_poly.type
_entity_poly.pdbx_seq_one_letter_code
_entity_poly.pdbx_strand_id
1 'polypeptide(L)'
;MRLGKYIKTGSWILILLNLGMAFGSIWIFNRMAPAIAVILEENQRSLHACEKMLASLGRIGENPAHNQQLLFAFQRSFERARNNITEEEENIPLEVIRQNYSSAFGRDVRARALTIDAIVRLADINRQAMNEEDNRAQQLGYAGAWGVVFMAAVVFLVHLIFYRRINRSLINPLEEIKSVIELRRRGDNLRRFSGNNLPQDIRSVYDGL
;
A
#
# COMPACT_ATOMS: atom_id res chain seq x y z
N MET A 1 6.98 -1.56 45.87
CA MET A 1 6.19 -2.04 44.70
C MET A 1 6.34 -1.15 43.46
N ARG A 2 7.45 -0.41 43.33
CA ARG A 2 7.80 0.36 42.13
C ARG A 2 8.14 -0.58 40.97
N LEU A 3 8.83 -1.70 41.24
CA LEU A 3 9.25 -2.68 40.25
C LEU A 3 8.06 -3.32 39.51
N GLY A 4 7.05 -3.79 40.24
CA GLY A 4 5.83 -4.36 39.67
C GLY A 4 5.04 -3.36 38.82
N LYS A 5 4.99 -2.08 39.25
CA LYS A 5 4.40 -1.00 38.45
C LYS A 5 5.19 -0.77 37.15
N TYR A 6 6.51 -0.73 37.18
CA TYR A 6 7.33 -0.54 35.98
C TYR A 6 7.17 -1.67 34.95
N ILE A 7 7.12 -2.93 35.40
CA ILE A 7 6.89 -4.07 34.49
C ILE A 7 5.49 -3.98 33.89
N LYS A 8 4.46 -3.75 34.72
CA LYS A 8 3.07 -3.65 34.27
C LYS A 8 2.90 -2.52 33.25
N THR A 9 3.46 -1.34 33.52
CA THR A 9 3.42 -0.20 32.61
C THR A 9 4.19 -0.49 31.32
N GLY A 10 5.37 -1.09 31.41
CA GLY A 10 6.15 -1.46 30.22
C GLY A 10 5.46 -2.50 29.34
N SER A 11 4.85 -3.53 29.93
CA SER A 11 4.03 -4.51 29.19
C SER A 11 2.83 -3.86 28.51
N TRP A 12 2.12 -2.95 29.19
CA TRP A 12 1.02 -2.20 28.57
C TRP A 12 1.48 -1.34 27.40
N ILE A 13 2.62 -0.66 27.53
CA ILE A 13 3.22 0.12 26.43
C ILE A 13 3.52 -0.79 25.23
N LEU A 14 4.11 -1.96 25.45
CA LEU A 14 4.42 -2.90 24.37
C LEU A 14 3.17 -3.42 23.65
N ILE A 15 2.12 -3.73 24.40
CA ILE A 15 0.83 -4.16 23.83
C ILE A 15 0.25 -3.04 22.97
N LEU A 16 0.20 -1.82 23.50
CA LEU A 16 -0.37 -0.67 22.78
C LEU A 16 0.43 -0.33 21.52
N LEU A 17 1.74 -0.46 21.59
CA LEU A 17 2.66 -0.14 20.51
C LEU A 17 2.61 -1.21 19.39
N ASN A 18 2.46 -2.49 19.74
CA ASN A 18 2.18 -3.55 18.74
C ASN A 18 0.80 -3.37 18.09
N LEU A 19 -0.22 -3.04 18.89
CA LEU A 19 -1.56 -2.79 18.37
C LEU A 19 -1.56 -1.58 17.41
N GLY A 20 -0.86 -0.51 17.78
CA GLY A 20 -0.63 0.65 16.94
C GLY A 20 0.10 0.31 15.64
N MET A 21 1.12 -0.56 15.68
CA MET A 21 1.79 -1.05 14.47
C MET A 21 0.82 -1.83 13.57
N ALA A 22 0.00 -2.71 14.13
CA ALA A 22 -0.97 -3.50 13.36
C ALA A 22 -1.99 -2.59 12.65
N PHE A 23 -2.59 -1.65 13.38
CA PHE A 23 -3.52 -0.67 12.79
C PHE A 23 -2.83 0.24 11.78
N GLY A 24 -1.63 0.74 12.08
CA GLY A 24 -0.86 1.59 11.18
C GLY A 24 -0.51 0.87 9.87
N SER A 25 -0.15 -0.41 9.96
CA SER A 25 0.13 -1.24 8.79
C SER A 25 -1.13 -1.43 7.93
N ILE A 26 -2.25 -1.82 8.55
CA ILE A 26 -3.55 -1.97 7.85
C ILE A 26 -3.99 -0.65 7.21
N TRP A 27 -3.83 0.47 7.92
CA TRP A 27 -4.18 1.80 7.42
C TRP A 27 -3.35 2.20 6.19
N ILE A 28 -2.04 1.94 6.20
CA ILE A 28 -1.16 2.15 5.04
C ILE A 28 -1.62 1.29 3.86
N PHE A 29 -1.94 0.01 4.09
CA PHE A 29 -2.47 -0.88 3.05
C PHE A 29 -3.81 -0.39 2.46
N ASN A 30 -4.73 0.05 3.32
CA ASN A 30 -6.04 0.55 2.88
C ASN A 30 -5.96 1.88 2.11
N ARG A 31 -4.90 2.67 2.30
CA ARG A 31 -4.68 3.90 1.52
C ARG A 31 -4.16 3.61 0.10
N MET A 32 -3.50 2.47 -0.11
CA MET A 32 -2.97 2.06 -1.43
C MET A 32 -4.03 1.44 -2.35
N ALA A 33 -4.97 0.67 -1.79
CA ALA A 33 -5.97 -0.07 -2.56
C ALA A 33 -6.93 0.79 -3.43
N PRO A 34 -7.49 1.92 -2.95
CA PRO A 34 -8.51 2.66 -3.71
C PRO A 34 -7.95 3.50 -4.85
N ALA A 35 -6.70 3.97 -4.75
CA ALA A 35 -6.07 4.75 -5.83
C ALA A 35 -5.88 3.89 -7.09
N ILE A 36 -5.47 2.63 -6.94
CA ILE A 36 -5.21 1.73 -8.08
C ILE A 36 -6.51 1.26 -8.75
N ALA A 37 -7.56 0.99 -7.96
CA ALA A 37 -8.79 0.38 -8.48
C ALA A 37 -9.66 1.33 -9.33
N VAL A 38 -9.79 2.60 -8.90
CA VAL A 38 -10.59 3.59 -9.65
C VAL A 38 -9.88 3.96 -10.96
N ILE A 39 -8.56 4.12 -10.90
CA ILE A 39 -7.72 4.40 -12.07
C ILE A 39 -7.82 3.24 -13.09
N LEU A 40 -7.79 1.99 -12.63
CA LEU A 40 -7.86 0.84 -13.54
C LEU A 40 -9.21 0.74 -14.27
N GLU A 41 -10.33 1.04 -13.60
CA GLU A 41 -11.66 0.88 -14.21
C GLU A 41 -11.95 1.95 -15.26
N GLU A 42 -11.63 3.22 -15.01
CA GLU A 42 -11.82 4.30 -15.97
C GLU A 42 -10.90 4.16 -17.19
N ASN A 43 -9.65 3.75 -16.97
CA ASN A 43 -8.66 3.54 -18.03
C ASN A 43 -9.04 2.38 -18.95
N GLN A 44 -9.55 1.28 -18.37
CA GLN A 44 -10.02 0.14 -19.16
C GLN A 44 -11.22 0.53 -20.05
N ARG A 45 -12.07 1.45 -19.59
CA ARG A 45 -13.22 1.95 -20.38
C ARG A 45 -12.76 2.80 -21.57
N SER A 46 -11.77 3.69 -21.39
CA SER A 46 -11.24 4.54 -22.46
C SER A 46 -10.49 3.74 -23.53
N LEU A 47 -9.63 2.80 -23.13
CA LEU A 47 -8.93 1.92 -24.08
C LEU A 47 -9.88 1.00 -24.84
N HIS A 48 -10.86 0.40 -24.15
CA HIS A 48 -11.88 -0.44 -24.78
C HIS A 48 -12.74 0.34 -25.80
N ALA A 49 -12.98 1.63 -25.55
CA ALA A 49 -13.66 2.48 -26.51
C ALA A 49 -12.80 2.68 -27.78
N CYS A 50 -11.50 2.91 -27.63
CA CYS A 50 -10.55 3.01 -28.75
C CYS A 50 -10.46 1.71 -29.56
N GLU A 51 -10.36 0.56 -28.88
CA GLU A 51 -10.36 -0.75 -29.52
C GLU A 51 -11.63 -1.01 -30.33
N LYS A 52 -12.80 -0.67 -29.78
CA LYS A 52 -14.09 -0.81 -30.49
C LYS A 52 -14.18 0.11 -31.70
N MET A 53 -13.65 1.33 -31.60
CA MET A 53 -13.58 2.26 -32.74
C MET A 53 -12.71 1.69 -33.87
N LEU A 54 -11.51 1.19 -33.53
CA LEU A 54 -10.62 0.55 -34.50
C LEU A 54 -11.23 -0.73 -35.10
N ALA A 55 -11.86 -1.56 -34.28
CA ALA A 55 -12.53 -2.78 -34.73
C ALA A 55 -13.69 -2.48 -35.70
N SER A 56 -14.48 -1.42 -35.44
CA SER A 56 -15.52 -0.97 -36.34
C SER A 56 -14.96 -0.51 -37.69
N LEU A 57 -13.85 0.24 -37.69
CA LEU A 57 -13.17 0.67 -38.92
C LEU A 57 -12.50 -0.49 -39.67
N GLY A 58 -11.95 -1.46 -38.95
CA GLY A 58 -11.27 -2.63 -39.52
C GLY A 58 -12.21 -3.60 -40.23
N ARG A 59 -13.48 -3.67 -39.78
CA ARG A 59 -14.51 -4.59 -40.30
C ARG A 59 -15.35 -4.03 -41.45
N ILE A 60 -15.06 -2.80 -41.90
CA ILE A 60 -15.77 -2.21 -43.04
C ILE A 60 -15.57 -3.11 -44.26
N GLY A 61 -16.69 -3.54 -44.86
CA GLY A 61 -16.71 -4.45 -45.99
C GLY A 61 -17.61 -3.98 -47.13
N GLU A 62 -18.05 -4.93 -47.96
CA GLU A 62 -18.91 -4.65 -49.11
C GLU A 62 -20.39 -4.49 -48.77
N ASN A 63 -20.84 -5.07 -47.66
CA ASN A 63 -22.24 -5.03 -47.25
C ASN A 63 -22.61 -3.66 -46.61
N PRO A 64 -23.48 -2.84 -47.26
CA PRO A 64 -23.83 -1.52 -46.76
C PRO A 64 -24.61 -1.55 -45.45
N ALA A 65 -25.51 -2.52 -45.27
CA ALA A 65 -26.31 -2.67 -44.05
C ALA A 65 -25.41 -3.02 -42.85
N HIS A 66 -24.37 -3.83 -43.08
CA HIS A 66 -23.37 -4.13 -42.05
C HIS A 66 -22.52 -2.89 -41.70
N ASN A 67 -22.09 -2.13 -42.70
CA ASN A 67 -21.31 -0.90 -42.49
C ASN A 67 -22.08 0.15 -41.67
N GLN A 68 -23.40 0.23 -41.87
CA GLN A 68 -24.24 1.13 -41.07
C GLN A 68 -24.30 0.72 -39.59
N GLN A 69 -24.37 -0.60 -39.30
CA GLN A 69 -24.30 -1.09 -37.92
C GLN A 69 -22.93 -0.80 -37.28
N LEU A 70 -21.85 -0.96 -38.04
CA LEU A 70 -20.49 -0.63 -37.59
C LEU A 70 -20.32 0.87 -37.30
N LEU A 71 -20.95 1.74 -38.09
CA LEU A 71 -20.97 3.18 -37.86
C LEU A 71 -21.69 3.54 -36.56
N PHE A 72 -22.85 2.94 -36.29
CA PHE A 72 -23.55 3.14 -35.01
C PHE A 72 -22.72 2.63 -33.83
N ALA A 73 -22.06 1.48 -33.96
CA ALA A 73 -21.17 0.94 -32.93
C ALA A 73 -19.94 1.84 -32.71
N PHE A 74 -19.40 2.42 -33.78
CA PHE A 74 -18.32 3.41 -33.73
C PHE A 74 -18.76 4.66 -32.97
N GLN A 75 -19.87 5.28 -33.37
CA GLN A 75 -20.41 6.49 -32.74
C GLN A 75 -20.67 6.28 -31.24
N ARG A 76 -21.22 5.13 -30.87
CA ARG A 76 -21.45 4.79 -29.46
C ARG A 76 -20.14 4.67 -28.67
N SER A 77 -19.09 4.16 -29.29
CA SER A 77 -17.78 4.02 -28.66
C SER A 77 -17.06 5.37 -28.58
N PHE A 78 -17.17 6.20 -29.62
CA PHE A 78 -16.68 7.57 -29.65
C PHE A 78 -17.33 8.43 -28.56
N GLU A 79 -18.66 8.40 -28.43
CA GLU A 79 -19.36 9.14 -27.38
C GLU A 79 -18.98 8.65 -25.97
N ARG A 80 -18.64 7.37 -25.80
CA ARG A 80 -18.10 6.88 -24.53
C ARG A 80 -16.72 7.45 -24.22
N ALA A 81 -15.83 7.50 -25.21
CA ALA A 81 -14.50 8.10 -25.05
C ALA A 81 -14.61 9.60 -24.76
N ARG A 82 -15.46 10.32 -25.50
CA ARG A 82 -15.69 11.76 -25.33
C ARG A 82 -16.33 12.13 -23.99
N ASN A 83 -17.19 11.29 -23.44
CA ASN A 83 -17.78 11.53 -22.11
C ASN A 83 -16.85 11.11 -20.96
N ASN A 84 -15.69 10.53 -21.26
CA ASN A 84 -14.71 10.06 -20.29
C ASN A 84 -13.35 10.72 -20.52
N ILE A 85 -13.37 12.03 -20.83
CA ILE A 85 -12.15 12.83 -20.98
C ILE A 85 -11.53 13.01 -19.59
N THR A 86 -10.31 12.51 -19.43
CA THR A 86 -9.54 12.65 -18.19
C THR A 86 -8.41 13.67 -18.32
N GLU A 87 -7.85 13.83 -19.53
CA GLU A 87 -6.73 14.73 -19.80
C GLU A 87 -7.10 15.83 -20.79
N GLU A 88 -6.56 17.04 -20.61
CA GLU A 88 -6.82 18.17 -21.51
C GLU A 88 -6.38 17.89 -22.95
N GLU A 89 -5.30 17.10 -23.11
CA GLU A 89 -4.71 16.76 -24.40
C GLU A 89 -5.59 15.81 -25.25
N GLU A 90 -6.56 15.11 -24.64
CA GLU A 90 -7.46 14.17 -25.34
C GLU A 90 -8.45 14.88 -26.29
N ASN A 91 -8.70 16.18 -26.07
CA ASN A 91 -9.61 16.97 -26.90
C ASN A 91 -9.16 17.05 -28.37
N ILE A 92 -7.84 17.12 -28.60
CA ILE A 92 -7.26 17.28 -29.94
C ILE A 92 -7.55 16.04 -30.81
N PRO A 93 -7.17 14.81 -30.42
CA PRO A 93 -7.48 13.62 -31.22
C PRO A 93 -8.99 13.35 -31.30
N LEU A 94 -9.78 13.62 -30.24
CA LEU A 94 -11.24 13.46 -30.29
C LEU A 94 -11.87 14.34 -31.38
N GLU A 95 -11.40 15.57 -31.53
CA GLU A 95 -11.88 16.48 -32.56
C GLU A 95 -11.50 16.01 -33.97
N VAL A 96 -10.27 15.51 -34.16
CA VAL A 96 -9.85 14.92 -35.44
C VAL A 96 -10.71 13.70 -35.79
N ILE A 97 -11.00 12.83 -34.82
CA ILE A 97 -11.91 11.69 -35.04
C ILE A 97 -13.29 12.20 -35.47
N ARG A 98 -13.87 13.16 -34.72
CA ARG A 98 -15.20 13.72 -34.97
C ARG A 98 -15.35 14.25 -36.40
N GLN A 99 -14.33 14.93 -36.91
CA GLN A 99 -14.36 15.54 -38.24
C GLN A 99 -14.22 14.51 -39.37
N ASN A 100 -13.52 13.39 -39.14
CA ASN A 100 -13.09 12.48 -40.20
C ASN A 100 -13.83 11.13 -40.23
N TYR A 101 -14.49 10.71 -39.13
CA TYR A 101 -15.05 9.35 -39.06
C TYR A 101 -16.16 9.11 -40.11
N SER A 102 -17.01 10.10 -40.40
CA SER A 102 -18.07 9.96 -41.41
C SER A 102 -17.49 9.67 -42.80
N SER A 103 -16.42 10.39 -43.18
CA SER A 103 -15.71 10.19 -44.45
C SER A 103 -14.92 8.88 -44.46
N ALA A 104 -14.36 8.46 -43.32
CA ALA A 104 -13.68 7.17 -43.17
C ALA A 104 -14.62 5.98 -43.46
N PHE A 105 -15.89 6.05 -43.01
CA PHE A 105 -16.91 5.06 -43.35
C PHE A 105 -17.40 5.17 -44.81
N GLY A 106 -17.24 6.34 -45.44
CA GLY A 106 -17.43 6.58 -46.86
C GLY A 106 -16.33 6.01 -47.78
N ARG A 107 -15.41 5.20 -47.24
CA ARG A 107 -14.24 4.62 -47.94
C ARG A 107 -13.19 5.63 -48.42
N ASP A 108 -13.18 6.84 -47.86
CA ASP A 108 -12.05 7.75 -48.05
C ASP A 108 -10.82 7.23 -47.30
N VAL A 109 -9.80 6.83 -48.06
CA VAL A 109 -8.53 6.27 -47.56
C VAL A 109 -7.81 7.27 -46.66
N ARG A 110 -7.83 8.56 -47.02
CA ARG A 110 -7.15 9.62 -46.27
C ARG A 110 -7.87 9.90 -44.96
N ALA A 111 -9.19 10.02 -45.00
CA ALA A 111 -9.99 10.21 -43.79
C ALA A 111 -9.87 9.01 -42.84
N ARG A 112 -9.78 7.78 -43.40
CA ARG A 112 -9.56 6.56 -42.61
C ARG A 112 -8.20 6.56 -41.92
N ALA A 113 -7.12 6.92 -42.62
CA ALA A 113 -5.80 7.03 -42.02
C ALA A 113 -5.78 8.07 -40.89
N LEU A 114 -6.31 9.28 -41.14
CA LEU A 114 -6.41 10.34 -40.13
C LEU A 114 -7.23 9.91 -38.91
N THR A 115 -8.33 9.18 -39.11
CA THR A 115 -9.16 8.68 -38.01
C THR A 115 -8.41 7.61 -37.20
N ILE A 116 -7.70 6.68 -37.86
CA ILE A 116 -6.91 5.64 -37.18
C ILE A 116 -5.78 6.28 -36.36
N ASP A 117 -5.00 7.18 -36.96
CA ASP A 117 -3.90 7.86 -36.29
C ASP A 117 -4.39 8.66 -35.08
N ALA A 118 -5.54 9.32 -35.20
CA ALA A 118 -6.14 10.04 -34.09
C ALA A 118 -6.62 9.10 -32.97
N ILE A 119 -7.19 7.93 -33.28
CA ILE A 119 -7.58 6.94 -32.26
C ILE A 119 -6.34 6.36 -31.56
N VAL A 120 -5.28 6.05 -32.32
CA VAL A 120 -4.01 5.56 -31.74
C VAL A 120 -3.41 6.62 -30.82
N ARG A 121 -3.37 7.88 -31.26
CA ARG A 121 -2.88 8.98 -30.44
C ARG A 121 -3.71 9.19 -29.17
N LEU A 122 -5.03 9.06 -29.24
CA LEU A 122 -5.91 9.11 -28.07
C LEU A 122 -5.56 7.98 -27.08
N ALA A 123 -5.36 6.76 -27.59
CA ALA A 123 -4.95 5.62 -26.76
C ALA A 123 -3.56 5.82 -26.13
N ASP A 124 -2.61 6.43 -26.85
CA ASP A 124 -1.28 6.71 -26.33
C ASP A 124 -1.28 7.75 -25.21
N ILE A 125 -2.04 8.84 -25.36
CA ILE A 125 -2.22 9.86 -24.30
C ILE A 125 -2.79 9.20 -23.04
N ASN A 126 -3.86 8.41 -23.20
CA ASN A 126 -4.49 7.73 -22.07
C ASN A 126 -3.53 6.72 -21.40
N ARG A 127 -2.75 5.98 -22.21
CA ARG A 127 -1.74 5.04 -21.70
C ARG A 127 -0.60 5.74 -20.98
N GLN A 128 -0.17 6.92 -21.45
CA GLN A 128 0.86 7.71 -20.78
C GLN A 128 0.35 8.22 -19.43
N ALA A 129 -0.85 8.81 -19.39
CA ALA A 129 -1.48 9.24 -18.14
C ALA A 129 -1.59 8.09 -17.13
N MET A 130 -1.99 6.90 -17.58
CA MET A 130 -2.04 5.69 -16.74
C MET A 130 -0.66 5.32 -16.17
N ASN A 131 0.40 5.37 -16.97
CA ASN A 131 1.75 5.06 -16.49
C ASN A 131 2.25 6.08 -15.46
N GLU A 132 1.94 7.36 -15.66
CA GLU A 132 2.32 8.42 -14.72
C GLU A 132 1.61 8.25 -13.37
N GLU A 133 0.31 7.94 -13.39
CA GLU A 133 -0.46 7.67 -12.18
C GLU A 133 -0.06 6.36 -11.50
N ASP A 134 0.23 5.29 -12.24
CA ASP A 134 0.76 4.04 -11.66
C ASP A 134 2.11 4.29 -10.98
N ASN A 135 3.00 5.06 -11.60
CA ASN A 135 4.28 5.45 -10.99
C ASN A 135 4.08 6.26 -9.69
N ARG A 136 3.10 7.18 -9.64
CA ARG A 136 2.75 7.92 -8.42
C ARG A 136 2.21 6.98 -7.34
N ALA A 137 1.34 6.03 -7.70
CA ALA A 137 0.81 5.03 -6.78
C ALA A 137 1.92 4.13 -6.22
N GLN A 138 2.86 3.68 -7.06
CA GLN A 138 4.02 2.90 -6.64
C GLN A 138 4.92 3.67 -5.67
N GLN A 139 5.19 4.95 -5.93
CA GLN A 139 5.99 5.79 -5.03
C GLN A 139 5.35 5.91 -3.63
N LEU A 140 4.04 6.08 -3.55
CA LEU A 140 3.30 6.06 -2.29
C LEU A 140 3.42 4.68 -1.60
N GLY A 141 3.42 3.60 -2.38
CA GLY A 141 3.64 2.24 -1.87
C GLY A 141 5.03 2.03 -1.25
N TYR A 142 6.09 2.47 -1.93
CA TYR A 142 7.45 2.40 -1.40
C TYR A 142 7.61 3.24 -0.12
N ALA A 143 7.04 4.45 -0.08
CA ALA A 143 7.07 5.30 1.11
C ALA A 143 6.32 4.65 2.28
N GLY A 144 5.15 4.05 2.03
CA GLY A 144 4.39 3.30 3.03
C GLY A 144 5.15 2.10 3.58
N ALA A 145 5.80 1.33 2.70
CA ALA A 145 6.62 0.17 3.09
C ALA A 145 7.79 0.57 4.01
N TRP A 146 8.52 1.63 3.65
CA TRP A 146 9.60 2.17 4.50
C TRP A 146 9.08 2.67 5.85
N GLY A 147 7.88 3.25 5.89
CA GLY A 147 7.20 3.63 7.13
C GLY A 147 6.96 2.43 8.06
N VAL A 148 6.51 1.30 7.53
CA VAL A 148 6.31 0.05 8.31
C VAL A 148 7.64 -0.50 8.82
N VAL A 149 8.69 -0.52 7.99
CA VAL A 149 10.03 -0.96 8.39
C VAL A 149 10.57 -0.09 9.53
N PHE A 150 10.42 1.23 9.42
CA PHE A 150 10.85 2.17 10.46
C PHE A 150 10.08 1.94 11.77
N MET A 151 8.75 1.79 11.70
CA MET A 151 7.95 1.45 12.89
C MET A 151 8.43 0.14 13.51
N ALA A 152 8.62 -0.91 12.73
CA ALA A 152 9.13 -2.21 13.20
C ALA A 152 10.49 -2.08 13.89
N ALA A 153 11.41 -1.29 13.34
CA ALA A 153 12.72 -1.03 13.96
C ALA A 153 12.57 -0.34 15.34
N VAL A 154 11.69 0.65 15.46
CA VAL A 154 11.41 1.32 16.73
C VAL A 154 10.81 0.34 17.75
N VAL A 155 9.81 -0.45 17.34
CA VAL A 155 9.18 -1.46 18.19
C VAL A 155 10.19 -2.47 18.69
N PHE A 156 11.06 -2.95 17.79
CA PHE A 156 12.13 -3.88 18.12
C PHE A 156 13.11 -3.29 19.13
N LEU A 157 13.51 -2.04 18.96
CA LEU A 157 14.43 -1.36 19.88
C LEU A 157 13.82 -1.19 21.28
N VAL A 158 12.53 -0.83 21.36
CA VAL A 158 11.79 -0.76 22.63
C VAL A 158 11.71 -2.14 23.30
N HIS A 159 11.45 -3.20 22.54
CA HIS A 159 11.47 -4.57 23.08
C HIS A 159 12.84 -4.96 23.64
N LEU A 160 13.92 -4.63 22.94
CA LEU A 160 15.28 -4.95 23.38
C LEU A 160 15.65 -4.23 24.68
N ILE A 161 15.27 -2.95 24.81
CA ILE A 161 15.45 -2.18 26.06
C ILE A 161 14.64 -2.81 27.20
N PHE A 162 13.37 -3.14 26.94
CA PHE A 162 12.49 -3.75 27.93
C PHE A 162 13.02 -5.12 28.40
N TYR A 163 13.47 -5.96 27.47
CA TYR A 163 14.06 -7.27 27.75
C TYR A 163 15.32 -7.12 28.63
N ARG A 164 16.25 -6.23 28.26
CA ARG A 164 17.45 -5.97 29.06
C ARG A 164 17.10 -5.48 30.47
N ARG A 165 16.07 -4.63 30.58
CA ARG A 165 15.63 -4.10 31.87
C ARG A 165 15.05 -5.20 32.76
N ILE A 166 14.13 -6.02 32.24
CA ILE A 166 13.57 -7.17 32.98
C ILE A 166 14.68 -8.11 33.43
N ASN A 167 15.63 -8.43 32.56
CA ASN A 167 16.68 -9.39 32.88
C ASN A 167 17.54 -8.89 34.06
N ARG A 168 17.98 -7.62 33.99
CA ARG A 168 18.74 -7.00 35.08
C ARG A 168 17.91 -6.79 36.35
N SER A 169 16.64 -6.43 36.24
CA SER A 169 15.86 -5.96 37.38
C SER A 169 15.00 -7.02 38.06
N LEU A 170 14.74 -8.16 37.42
CA LEU A 170 13.95 -9.25 38.00
C LEU A 170 14.63 -10.59 37.89
N ILE A 171 15.04 -10.98 36.68
CA ILE A 171 15.52 -12.35 36.43
C ILE A 171 16.82 -12.59 37.20
N ASN A 172 17.82 -11.72 37.04
CA ASN A 172 19.10 -11.86 37.74
C ASN A 172 18.92 -11.88 39.28
N PRO A 173 18.17 -10.96 39.91
CA PRO A 173 17.86 -11.05 41.34
C PRO A 173 17.16 -12.34 41.76
N LEU A 174 16.15 -12.80 41.01
CA LEU A 174 15.41 -14.02 41.34
C LEU A 174 16.27 -15.26 41.21
N GLU A 175 17.14 -15.30 40.21
CA GLU A 175 18.10 -16.38 39.99
C GLU A 175 19.13 -16.43 41.12
N GLU A 176 19.63 -15.28 41.57
CA GLU A 176 20.50 -15.20 42.73
C GLU A 176 19.78 -15.72 43.98
N ILE A 177 18.51 -15.34 44.21
CA ILE A 177 17.73 -15.76 45.41
C ILE A 177 17.55 -17.28 45.36
N LYS A 178 17.13 -17.82 44.20
CA LYS A 178 16.99 -19.25 43.99
C LYS A 178 18.30 -19.99 44.29
N SER A 179 19.44 -19.47 43.82
CA SER A 179 20.75 -20.08 44.04
C SER A 179 21.13 -20.16 45.52
N VAL A 180 20.83 -19.11 46.30
CA VAL A 180 21.09 -19.09 47.75
C VAL A 180 20.17 -20.07 48.50
N ILE A 181 18.89 -20.12 48.14
CA ILE A 181 17.93 -21.05 48.75
C ILE A 181 18.34 -22.51 48.48
N GLU A 182 18.72 -22.83 47.24
CA GLU A 182 19.14 -24.19 46.87
C GLU A 182 20.42 -24.62 47.61
N LEU A 183 21.40 -23.73 47.75
CA LEU A 183 22.65 -24.04 48.45
C LEU A 183 22.46 -24.16 49.96
N ARG A 184 21.58 -23.35 50.54
CA ARG A 184 21.21 -23.48 51.96
C ARG A 184 20.49 -24.81 52.23
N ARG A 185 19.62 -25.25 51.29
CA ARG A 185 19.02 -26.59 51.34
C ARG A 185 20.04 -27.72 51.26
N ARG A 186 21.16 -27.51 50.59
CA ARG A 186 22.28 -28.47 50.47
C ARG A 186 23.27 -28.39 51.65
N GLY A 187 22.98 -27.60 52.68
CA GLY A 187 23.77 -27.55 53.93
C GLY A 187 24.88 -26.50 53.95
N ASP A 188 25.02 -25.70 52.89
CA ASP A 188 25.99 -24.60 52.87
C ASP A 188 25.38 -23.35 53.53
N ASN A 189 25.74 -23.13 54.80
CA ASN A 189 25.23 -22.02 55.62
C ASN A 189 26.03 -20.72 55.46
N LEU A 190 27.16 -20.74 54.74
CA LEU A 190 28.08 -19.59 54.66
C LEU A 190 27.83 -18.70 53.45
N ARG A 191 27.16 -19.20 52.40
CA ARG A 191 26.84 -18.37 51.23
C ARG A 191 25.78 -17.32 51.56
N ARG A 192 26.19 -16.06 51.48
CA ARG A 192 25.32 -14.89 51.63
C ARG A 192 24.98 -14.33 50.25
N PHE A 193 23.80 -13.72 50.16
CA PHE A 193 23.37 -12.97 48.99
C PHE A 193 24.31 -11.77 48.79
N SER A 194 24.84 -11.55 47.58
CA SER A 194 25.95 -10.61 47.39
C SER A 194 25.50 -9.15 47.37
N GLY A 195 24.21 -8.84 47.28
CA GLY A 195 23.70 -7.46 47.44
C GLY A 195 24.04 -6.49 46.29
N ASN A 196 25.11 -6.77 45.55
CA ASN A 196 25.72 -5.89 44.56
C ASN A 196 24.90 -5.96 43.27
N ASN A 197 24.12 -4.90 43.01
CA ASN A 197 23.23 -4.66 41.86
C ASN A 197 21.75 -5.05 42.01
N LEU A 198 21.19 -5.03 43.23
CA LEU A 198 19.75 -5.25 43.40
C LEU A 198 18.92 -3.99 43.18
N PRO A 199 17.73 -4.11 42.55
CA PRO A 199 16.73 -3.05 42.57
C PRO A 199 16.33 -2.71 44.01
N GLN A 200 16.11 -1.41 44.27
CA GLN A 200 15.78 -0.86 45.59
C GLN A 200 14.60 -1.57 46.29
N ASP A 201 13.61 -2.02 45.51
CA ASP A 201 12.44 -2.77 46.00
C ASP A 201 12.78 -4.17 46.54
N ILE A 202 13.82 -4.82 46.03
CA ILE A 202 14.28 -6.14 46.52
C ILE A 202 15.22 -5.94 47.70
N ARG A 203 15.97 -4.84 47.69
CA ARG A 203 16.81 -4.42 48.82
C ARG A 203 15.98 -4.16 50.09
N SER A 204 14.84 -3.48 49.97
CA SER A 204 13.95 -3.22 51.12
C SER A 204 13.31 -4.47 51.73
N VAL A 205 13.10 -5.53 50.95
CA VAL A 205 12.61 -6.82 51.48
C VAL A 205 13.72 -7.54 52.27
N TYR A 206 14.98 -7.30 51.91
CA TYR A 206 16.14 -7.87 52.59
C TYR A 206 16.54 -7.09 53.85
N ASP A 207 16.56 -5.76 53.77
CA ASP A 207 16.93 -4.91 54.92
C ASP A 207 15.88 -4.98 56.05
N GLY A 208 14.71 -5.58 55.77
CA GLY A 208 13.77 -5.99 56.79
C GLY A 208 13.16 -4.83 57.58
N LEU A 209 13.03 -3.65 56.97
CA LEU A 209 12.29 -2.45 57.40
C LEU A 209 12.61 -1.31 56.42
#